data_AF-A0A6I1JWW3-F1
#
_entry.id   AF-A0A6I1JWW3-F1
#
_cell.length_a   1.000
_cell.length_b   1.000
_cell.length_c   1.000
_cell.angle_alpha   90.00
_cell.angle_beta   90.00
_cell.angle_gamma   90.00
#
_symmetry.space_group_name_H-M   'P 1'
#
loop_
_entity.id
_entity.type
_entity.pdbx_description
1 polymer ?
#
loop_
_entity_poly.entity_id
_entity_poly.type
_entity_poly.pdbx_seq_one_letter_code
_entity_poly.pdbx_strand_id
1 'polypeptide(L)'
;MRSPRVPTALLLAGALPFTGCQTYEEHSLTHKLWSDPSLTDHYEPAGTRAVKSFQRPPSPRLLVSYDERCEKDSSVRRRAFFLPDSAKSLARQRKPGFTNPAPGADWIEVPVIIHGEPAPAAPLYLALAADHKCFTIVRDGVADGPHRLPTYVDQRSTAFRVAMTPVAVAADVTVVALWCGVVAIYVYAGGPVPLGGR
;
A
#
# COMPACT_ATOMS: atom_id res chain seq x y z
N MET A 1 -41.70 -17.41 -47.24
CA MET A 1 -40.27 -17.43 -46.90
C MET A 1 -39.68 -16.03 -47.09
N ARG A 2 -39.39 -15.31 -46.00
CA ARG A 2 -38.69 -14.01 -46.02
C ARG A 2 -37.33 -14.21 -45.35
N SER A 3 -36.25 -13.83 -46.00
CA SER A 3 -34.89 -14.03 -45.49
C SER A 3 -34.65 -13.17 -44.24
N PRO A 4 -34.06 -13.70 -43.16
CA PRO A 4 -33.61 -12.88 -42.05
C PRO A 4 -32.34 -12.15 -42.48
N ARG A 5 -32.41 -10.83 -42.66
CA ARG A 5 -31.23 -9.98 -42.84
C ARG A 5 -30.58 -9.75 -41.47
N VAL A 6 -29.82 -10.74 -41.02
CA VAL A 6 -28.88 -10.63 -39.91
C VAL A 6 -27.51 -10.50 -40.57
N PRO A 7 -26.91 -9.29 -40.67
CA PRO A 7 -25.62 -9.14 -40.00
C PRO A 7 -25.22 -7.71 -39.56
N THR A 8 -26.08 -6.69 -39.61
CA THR A 8 -25.63 -5.29 -39.34
C THR A 8 -26.01 -4.75 -37.96
N ALA A 9 -27.06 -5.29 -37.33
CA ALA A 9 -27.49 -4.85 -35.99
C ALA A 9 -26.56 -5.34 -34.86
N LEU A 10 -25.83 -6.45 -35.07
CA LEU A 10 -24.94 -7.00 -34.04
C LEU A 10 -23.66 -6.18 -33.84
N LEU A 11 -23.20 -5.47 -34.87
CA LEU A 11 -21.95 -4.71 -34.84
C LEU A 11 -22.08 -3.33 -34.16
N LEU A 12 -23.28 -2.74 -34.15
CA LEU A 12 -23.53 -1.44 -33.53
C LEU A 12 -23.91 -1.51 -32.04
N ALA A 13 -24.47 -2.63 -31.59
CA ALA A 13 -24.72 -2.87 -30.16
C ALA A 13 -23.42 -3.08 -29.36
N GLY A 14 -22.33 -3.52 -30.00
CA GLY A 14 -21.01 -3.67 -29.39
C GLY A 14 -20.20 -2.38 -29.26
N ALA A 15 -20.60 -1.30 -29.94
CA ALA A 15 -19.86 -0.03 -29.95
C ALA A 15 -20.35 0.99 -28.89
N LEU A 16 -21.52 0.77 -28.29
CA LEU A 16 -22.13 1.68 -27.32
C LEU A 16 -21.55 1.68 -25.88
N PRO A 17 -20.75 0.70 -25.40
CA PRO A 17 -20.07 0.90 -24.11
C PRO A 17 -18.79 1.74 -24.24
N PHE A 18 -18.27 1.97 -25.45
CA PHE A 18 -16.94 2.58 -25.64
C PHE A 18 -16.91 4.11 -25.51
N THR A 19 -18.04 4.82 -25.54
CA THR A 19 -18.07 6.27 -25.25
C THR A 19 -18.24 6.58 -23.75
N GLY A 20 -18.33 5.56 -22.90
CA GLY A 20 -18.49 5.67 -21.44
C GLY A 20 -17.45 4.88 -20.63
N CYS A 21 -16.30 4.53 -21.21
CA CYS A 21 -15.25 3.75 -20.53
C CYS A 21 -14.82 4.35 -19.19
N GLN A 22 -14.80 5.68 -19.05
CA GLN A 22 -14.47 6.34 -17.78
C GLN A 22 -15.47 6.01 -16.66
N THR A 23 -16.76 5.93 -16.97
CA THR A 23 -17.81 5.68 -15.96
C THR A 23 -17.87 4.21 -15.55
N TYR A 24 -17.56 3.27 -16.44
CA TYR A 24 -17.50 1.84 -16.09
C TYR A 24 -16.22 1.48 -15.33
N GLU A 25 -15.08 2.08 -15.70
CA GLU A 25 -13.83 1.87 -14.96
C GLU A 25 -13.99 2.25 -13.48
N GLU A 26 -14.60 3.40 -13.17
CA GLU A 26 -14.82 3.84 -11.78
C GLU A 26 -15.89 3.03 -11.01
N HIS A 27 -16.73 2.26 -11.71
CA HIS A 27 -17.84 1.52 -11.10
C HIS A 27 -17.69 0.00 -11.11
N SER A 28 -16.72 -0.54 -11.86
CA SER A 28 -16.43 -1.97 -11.87
C SER A 28 -16.01 -2.47 -10.48
N LEU A 29 -16.44 -3.68 -10.14
CA LEU A 29 -16.04 -4.35 -8.90
C LEU A 29 -14.55 -4.66 -8.91
N THR A 30 -13.96 -4.91 -10.08
CA THR A 30 -12.51 -5.09 -10.21
C THR A 30 -11.79 -3.81 -9.86
N HIS A 31 -12.24 -2.65 -10.36
CA HIS A 31 -11.65 -1.37 -9.96
C HIS A 31 -11.79 -1.13 -8.46
N LYS A 32 -13.00 -1.26 -7.91
CA LYS A 32 -13.24 -1.08 -6.47
C LYS A 32 -12.36 -2.00 -5.63
N LEU A 33 -12.18 -3.26 -6.01
CA LEU A 33 -11.31 -4.19 -5.29
C LEU A 33 -9.86 -3.70 -5.18
N TRP A 34 -9.35 -3.01 -6.20
CA TRP A 34 -7.96 -2.54 -6.25
C TRP A 34 -7.78 -1.09 -5.80
N SER A 35 -8.81 -0.25 -5.91
CA SER A 35 -8.76 1.16 -5.53
C SER A 35 -9.33 1.47 -4.15
N ASP A 36 -10.11 0.56 -3.55
CA ASP A 36 -10.72 0.80 -2.24
C ASP A 36 -9.67 0.82 -1.13
N PRO A 37 -9.44 1.98 -0.47
CA PRO A 37 -8.47 2.08 0.61
C PRO A 37 -8.88 1.25 1.83
N SER A 38 -10.17 0.98 2.04
CA SER A 38 -10.65 0.12 3.15
C SER A 38 -10.22 -1.35 2.98
N LEU A 39 -9.81 -1.74 1.76
CA LEU A 39 -9.24 -3.05 1.46
C LEU A 39 -7.72 -3.05 1.46
N THR A 40 -7.06 -1.97 1.92
CA THR A 40 -5.61 -1.87 2.09
C THR A 40 -5.28 -1.56 3.53
N ASP A 41 -4.85 -2.56 4.27
CA ASP A 41 -4.29 -2.35 5.61
C ASP A 41 -2.82 -1.95 5.49
N HIS A 42 -2.39 -0.98 6.30
CA HIS A 42 -0.99 -0.59 6.43
C HIS A 42 -0.38 -0.99 7.78
N TYR A 43 0.94 -1.15 7.79
CA TYR A 43 1.75 -1.09 8.99
C TYR A 43 2.46 0.26 9.05
N GLU A 44 2.37 0.92 10.19
CA GLU A 44 3.03 2.19 10.44
C GLU A 44 3.76 2.22 11.79
N PRO A 45 4.70 3.14 12.01
CA PRO A 45 5.29 3.33 13.32
C PRO A 45 4.20 3.73 14.32
N ALA A 46 4.18 3.10 15.50
CA ALA A 46 3.17 3.34 16.53
C ALA A 46 3.23 4.76 17.14
N GLY A 47 4.24 5.56 16.79
CA GLY A 47 4.43 6.92 17.27
C GLY A 47 4.88 7.01 18.74
N THR A 48 5.20 5.88 19.37
CA THR A 48 5.71 5.84 20.74
C THR A 48 7.18 6.21 20.78
N ARG A 49 7.65 6.77 21.91
CA ARG A 49 9.07 6.99 22.23
C ARG A 49 9.90 5.69 22.31
N ALA A 50 9.33 4.55 21.93
CA ALA A 50 9.93 3.23 22.13
C ALA A 50 11.00 2.86 21.10
N VAL A 51 11.50 3.82 20.32
CA VAL A 51 12.64 3.61 19.40
C VAL A 51 13.89 3.38 20.23
N LYS A 52 14.58 2.28 19.97
CA LYS A 52 15.85 1.91 20.57
C LYS A 52 16.87 1.63 19.48
N SER A 53 18.12 1.92 19.77
CA SER A 53 19.21 1.59 18.87
C SER A 53 20.35 0.89 19.58
N PHE A 54 20.99 -0.04 18.88
CA PHE A 54 22.09 -0.82 19.41
C PHE A 54 23.16 -1.00 18.34
N GLN A 55 24.41 -1.04 18.76
CA GLN A 55 25.55 -1.33 17.90
C GLN A 55 26.29 -2.55 18.46
N ARG A 56 26.81 -3.40 17.57
CA ARG A 56 27.72 -4.49 17.95
C ARG A 56 29.13 -4.16 17.48
N PRO A 57 30.02 -3.63 18.33
CA PRO A 57 31.41 -3.41 17.96
C PRO A 57 32.10 -4.71 17.51
N PRO A 58 33.06 -4.66 16.56
CA PRO A 58 33.55 -3.48 15.85
C PRO A 58 32.70 -3.10 14.62
N SER A 59 31.52 -3.69 14.44
CA SER A 59 30.67 -3.44 13.28
C SER A 59 30.13 -2.00 13.26
N PRO A 60 30.15 -1.31 12.11
CA PRO A 60 29.48 -0.02 11.95
C PRO A 60 27.95 -0.16 11.88
N ARG A 61 27.43 -1.40 11.83
CA ARG A 61 26.00 -1.66 11.67
C ARG A 61 25.25 -1.30 12.94
N LEU A 62 24.16 -0.57 12.73
CA LEU A 62 23.24 -0.14 13.77
C LEU A 62 21.96 -0.96 13.65
N LEU A 63 21.54 -1.62 14.73
CA LEU A 63 20.20 -2.16 14.83
C LEU A 63 19.28 -1.05 15.34
N VAL A 64 18.24 -0.75 14.57
CA VAL A 64 17.17 0.15 14.98
C VAL A 64 15.95 -0.69 15.27
N SER A 65 15.39 -0.54 16.46
CA SER A 65 14.23 -1.26 16.97
C SER A 65 13.12 -0.27 17.30
N TYR A 66 11.88 -0.56 16.88
CA TYR A 66 10.72 0.32 17.08
C TYR A 66 9.44 -0.50 17.19
N ASP A 67 8.39 0.12 17.73
CA ASP A 67 7.06 -0.47 17.75
C ASP A 67 6.31 -0.10 16.47
N GLU A 68 5.85 -1.11 15.72
CA GLU A 68 4.94 -0.91 14.60
C GLU A 68 3.51 -1.25 15.02
N ARG A 69 2.55 -0.50 14.46
CA ARG A 69 1.11 -0.70 14.64
C ARG A 69 0.51 -1.16 13.31
N CYS A 70 -0.34 -2.18 13.38
CA CYS A 70 -1.22 -2.59 12.29
C CYS A 70 -2.47 -1.72 12.26
N GLU A 71 -2.82 -1.15 11.12
CA GLU A 71 -4.03 -0.31 10.98
C GLU A 71 -5.32 -1.09 11.24
N LYS A 72 -5.37 -2.35 10.78
CA LYS A 72 -6.56 -3.20 10.85
C LYS A 72 -7.09 -3.46 12.25
N ASP A 73 -6.18 -3.88 13.14
CA ASP A 73 -6.52 -4.40 14.47
C ASP A 73 -5.83 -3.62 15.58
N SER A 74 -5.12 -2.54 15.24
CA SER A 74 -4.30 -1.74 16.16
C SER A 74 -3.26 -2.56 16.93
N SER A 75 -2.94 -3.79 16.48
CA SER A 75 -1.94 -4.62 17.14
C SER A 75 -0.57 -3.96 17.04
N VAL A 76 0.14 -3.92 18.17
CA VAL A 76 1.48 -3.37 18.26
C VAL A 76 2.50 -4.50 18.39
N ARG A 77 3.55 -4.45 17.59
CA ARG A 77 4.66 -5.41 17.68
C ARG A 77 6.00 -4.76 17.48
N ARG A 78 7.01 -5.30 18.17
CA ARG A 78 8.39 -4.84 18.09
C ARG A 78 9.03 -5.32 16.79
N ARG A 79 9.60 -4.40 16.02
CA ARG A 79 10.40 -4.69 14.82
C ARG A 79 11.79 -4.12 14.97
N ALA A 80 12.76 -4.79 14.35
CA ALA A 80 14.10 -4.25 14.24
C ALA A 80 14.70 -4.54 12.87
N PHE A 81 15.57 -3.65 12.42
CA PHE A 81 16.29 -3.78 11.16
C PHE A 81 17.70 -3.21 11.29
N PHE A 82 18.60 -3.63 10.40
CA PHE A 82 19.97 -3.11 10.37
C PHE A 82 20.13 -1.97 9.37
N LEU A 83 20.89 -0.97 9.77
CA LEU A 83 21.50 0.03 8.90
C LEU A 83 22.99 -0.31 8.69
N PRO A 84 23.55 -0.08 7.49
CA PRO A 84 22.92 0.58 6.33
C PRO A 84 22.07 -0.36 5.45
N ASP A 85 22.01 -1.67 5.73
CA ASP A 85 21.34 -2.68 4.88
C ASP A 85 19.92 -2.29 4.44
N SER A 86 19.16 -1.67 5.35
CA SER A 86 17.76 -1.28 5.11
C SER A 86 17.59 0.09 4.49
N ALA A 87 18.66 0.89 4.33
CA ALA A 87 18.57 2.28 3.89
C ALA A 87 17.84 2.45 2.55
N LYS A 88 18.12 1.56 1.58
CA LYS A 88 17.42 1.56 0.28
C LYS A 88 15.93 1.27 0.41
N SER A 89 15.54 0.37 1.31
CA SER A 89 14.12 0.04 1.56
C SER A 89 13.41 1.19 2.25
N LEU A 90 14.05 1.81 3.24
CA LEU A 90 13.51 3.00 3.93
C LEU A 90 13.28 4.16 2.95
N ALA A 91 14.28 4.46 2.10
CA ALA A 91 14.18 5.51 1.10
C ALA A 91 13.04 5.28 0.09
N ARG A 92 12.67 4.01 -0.17
CA ARG A 92 11.57 3.63 -1.07
C ARG A 92 10.24 3.36 -0.35
N GLN A 93 10.17 3.62 0.96
CA GLN A 93 9.02 3.26 1.81
C GLN A 93 8.57 1.80 1.61
N ARG A 94 9.54 0.88 1.50
CA ARG A 94 9.31 -0.56 1.39
C ARG A 94 9.61 -1.24 2.71
N LYS A 95 8.95 -2.38 2.92
CA LYS A 95 9.20 -3.28 4.06
C LYS A 95 10.70 -3.67 4.11
N PRO A 96 11.43 -3.32 5.18
CA PRO A 96 12.80 -3.76 5.37
C PRO A 96 12.91 -5.26 5.64
N GLY A 97 14.12 -5.81 5.51
CA GLY A 97 14.45 -7.12 6.05
C GLY A 97 14.49 -7.06 7.57
N PHE A 98 13.36 -7.33 8.23
CA PHE A 98 13.30 -7.34 9.68
C PHE A 98 14.09 -8.51 10.27
N THR A 99 14.73 -8.25 11.41
CA THR A 99 15.50 -9.21 12.20
C THR A 99 14.93 -9.32 13.62
N ASN A 100 15.51 -10.21 14.43
CA ASN A 100 15.18 -10.33 15.85
C ASN A 100 15.45 -8.99 16.57
N PRO A 101 14.46 -8.43 17.28
CA PRO A 101 14.64 -7.18 18.03
C PRO A 101 15.44 -7.33 19.32
N ALA A 102 15.71 -8.54 19.79
CA ALA A 102 16.52 -8.78 20.98
C ALA A 102 18.01 -8.55 20.67
N PRO A 103 18.67 -7.58 21.33
CA PRO A 103 20.12 -7.42 21.21
C PRO A 103 20.85 -8.62 21.84
N GLY A 104 22.03 -8.94 21.31
CA GLY A 104 22.92 -9.92 21.95
C GLY A 104 23.60 -9.33 23.20
N ALA A 105 24.23 -10.19 24.00
CA ALA A 105 24.91 -9.76 25.23
C ALA A 105 26.02 -8.72 24.98
N ASP A 106 26.73 -8.81 23.85
CA ASP A 106 27.88 -7.94 23.53
C ASP A 106 27.50 -6.64 22.80
N TRP A 107 26.24 -6.25 22.87
CA TRP A 107 25.72 -5.09 22.13
C TRP A 107 25.68 -3.86 23.02
N ILE A 108 26.10 -2.73 22.48
CA ILE A 108 26.10 -1.44 23.17
C ILE A 108 24.84 -0.68 22.75
N GLU A 109 24.09 -0.18 23.73
CA GLU A 109 22.97 0.71 23.47
C GLU A 109 23.48 2.05 22.94
N VAL A 110 22.93 2.45 21.80
CA VAL A 110 23.19 3.75 21.18
C VAL A 110 22.08 4.69 21.64
N PRO A 111 22.40 5.84 22.27
CA PRO A 111 21.40 6.77 22.76
C PRO A 111 20.44 7.24 21.66
N VAL A 112 19.16 7.36 22.01
CA VAL A 112 18.12 7.96 21.16
C VAL A 112 17.58 9.18 21.88
N ILE A 113 17.75 10.36 21.28
CA ILE A 113 17.21 11.62 21.79
C ILE A 113 16.01 12.05 20.97
N ILE A 114 15.07 12.75 21.59
CA ILE A 114 13.97 13.41 20.88
C ILE A 114 14.41 14.82 20.51
N HIS A 115 13.91 15.32 19.37
CA HIS A 115 14.05 16.73 18.98
C HIS A 115 13.74 17.68 20.15
N GLY A 116 14.71 18.51 20.52
CA GLY A 116 14.63 19.45 21.64
C GLY A 116 15.29 18.96 22.93
N GLU A 117 15.65 17.68 23.03
CA GLU A 117 16.48 17.17 24.12
C GLU A 117 17.96 17.50 23.90
N PRO A 118 18.74 17.70 24.98
CA PRO A 118 20.16 17.99 24.86
C PRO A 118 20.90 16.80 24.20
N ALA A 119 21.85 17.11 23.33
CA ALA A 119 22.68 16.09 22.70
C ALA A 119 23.49 15.32 23.75
N PRO A 120 23.58 13.98 23.66
CA PRO A 120 24.35 13.18 24.60
C PRO A 120 25.85 13.42 24.38
N ALA A 121 26.65 13.25 25.44
CA ALA A 121 28.10 13.20 25.34
C ALA A 121 28.57 11.84 24.77
N ALA A 122 28.03 11.45 23.62
CA ALA A 122 28.31 10.21 22.93
C ALA A 122 28.67 10.49 21.47
N PRO A 123 29.69 9.81 20.90
CA PRO A 123 30.09 10.00 19.51
C PRO A 123 29.03 9.48 18.52
N LEU A 124 28.12 8.60 18.96
CA LEU A 124 27.05 8.06 18.12
C LEU A 124 25.73 8.14 18.87
N TYR A 125 24.71 8.73 18.25
CA TYR A 125 23.35 8.75 18.75
C TYR A 125 22.34 8.89 17.61
N LEU A 126 21.07 8.62 17.89
CA LEU A 126 19.96 8.88 16.97
C LEU A 126 19.17 10.07 17.47
N ALA A 127 18.92 11.04 16.60
CA ALA A 127 18.01 12.14 16.84
C ALA A 127 16.65 11.83 16.20
N LEU A 128 15.66 11.51 17.03
CA LEU A 128 14.28 11.27 16.63
C LEU A 128 13.56 12.61 16.44
N ALA A 129 12.91 12.81 15.30
CA ALA A 129 12.11 13.99 15.03
C ALA A 129 10.87 14.05 15.95
N ALA A 130 10.26 15.23 16.05
CA ALA A 130 9.08 15.46 16.88
C ALA A 130 7.86 14.61 16.46
N ASP A 131 7.82 14.15 15.20
CA ASP A 131 6.77 13.26 14.69
C ASP A 131 6.94 11.80 15.14
N HIS A 132 8.06 11.46 15.77
CA HIS A 132 8.46 10.09 16.15
C HIS A 132 8.47 9.08 14.99
N LYS A 133 8.44 9.58 13.74
CA LYS A 133 8.41 8.79 12.51
C LYS A 133 9.69 8.97 11.70
N CYS A 134 10.46 10.02 11.94
CA CYS A 134 11.75 10.24 11.29
C CYS A 134 12.88 10.26 12.32
N PHE A 135 14.06 9.76 11.95
CA PHE A 135 15.27 9.87 12.78
C PHE A 135 16.48 10.21 11.91
N THR A 136 17.48 10.81 12.54
CA THR A 136 18.77 11.12 11.93
C THR A 136 19.85 10.43 12.76
N ILE A 137 20.82 9.81 12.10
CA ILE A 137 21.96 9.20 12.77
C ILE A 137 23.02 10.29 12.89
N VAL A 138 23.51 10.57 14.08
CA VAL A 138 24.61 11.51 14.28
C VAL A 138 25.84 10.75 14.73
N ARG A 139 26.92 10.87 13.95
CA ARG A 139 28.22 10.24 14.23
C ARG A 139 29.31 11.30 14.22
N ASP A 140 29.99 11.47 15.35
CA ASP A 140 31.06 12.45 15.53
C ASP A 140 30.66 13.87 15.08
N GLY A 141 29.40 14.23 15.36
CA GLY A 141 28.79 15.51 14.94
C GLY A 141 28.29 15.56 13.50
N VAL A 142 28.56 14.54 12.67
CA VAL A 142 28.07 14.43 11.29
C VAL A 142 26.71 13.75 11.27
N ALA A 143 25.72 14.43 10.69
CA ALA A 143 24.37 13.90 10.53
C ALA A 143 24.19 13.11 9.22
N ASP A 144 23.58 11.93 9.31
CA ASP A 144 23.13 11.07 8.21
C ASP A 144 21.62 10.83 8.34
N GLY A 145 20.85 11.39 7.41
CA GLY A 145 19.39 11.40 7.46
C GLY A 145 18.79 12.65 6.82
N PRO A 146 17.45 12.83 6.92
CA PRO A 146 16.52 12.07 7.75
C PRO A 146 16.14 10.71 7.15
N HIS A 147 16.07 9.69 8.00
CA HIS A 147 15.50 8.38 7.69
C HIS A 147 14.10 8.27 8.27
N ARG A 148 13.13 7.90 7.43
CA ARG A 148 11.76 7.63 7.90
C ARG A 148 11.65 6.18 8.35
N LEU A 149 11.03 5.97 9.51
CA LEU A 149 10.62 4.63 9.96
C LEU A 149 9.66 4.01 8.93
N PRO A 150 9.67 2.68 8.77
CA PRO A 150 8.89 2.02 7.72
C PRO A 150 7.38 2.24 7.86
N THR A 151 6.76 2.64 6.75
CA THR A 151 5.32 2.51 6.51
C THR A 151 5.14 1.67 5.25
N TYR A 152 4.40 0.56 5.33
CA TYR A 152 4.25 -0.36 4.20
C TYR A 152 2.89 -1.07 4.22
N VAL A 153 2.44 -1.49 3.03
CA VAL A 153 1.17 -2.21 2.83
C VAL A 153 1.26 -3.63 3.41
N ASP A 154 0.20 -4.10 4.06
CA ASP A 154 0.07 -5.49 4.47
C ASP A 154 0.01 -6.42 3.25
N GLN A 155 0.83 -7.46 3.25
CA GLN A 155 0.83 -8.43 2.15
C GLN A 155 -0.46 -9.25 2.10
N ARG A 156 -1.16 -9.40 3.25
CA ARG A 156 -2.42 -10.15 3.31
C ARG A 156 -3.55 -9.44 2.56
N SER A 157 -3.61 -8.12 2.60
CA SER A 157 -4.59 -7.34 1.84
C SER A 157 -4.38 -7.51 0.34
N THR A 158 -3.11 -7.52 -0.11
CA THR A 158 -2.74 -7.80 -1.50
C THR A 158 -3.14 -9.22 -1.91
N ALA A 159 -2.86 -10.23 -1.07
CA ALA A 159 -3.23 -11.62 -1.35
C ALA A 159 -4.76 -11.80 -1.45
N PHE A 160 -5.52 -11.12 -0.58
CA PHE A 160 -6.98 -11.11 -0.64
C PHE A 160 -7.50 -10.52 -1.96
N ARG A 161 -6.94 -9.39 -2.41
CA ARG A 161 -7.30 -8.78 -3.70
C ARG A 161 -7.01 -9.69 -4.87
N VAL A 162 -5.84 -10.34 -4.88
CA VAL A 162 -5.50 -11.31 -5.93
C VAL A 162 -6.50 -12.47 -5.94
N ALA A 163 -6.86 -13.01 -4.78
CA ALA A 163 -7.84 -14.10 -4.66
C ALA A 163 -9.26 -13.69 -5.10
N MET A 164 -9.66 -12.45 -4.84
CA MET A 164 -10.99 -11.93 -5.18
C MET A 164 -11.10 -11.39 -6.62
N THR A 165 -9.98 -11.20 -7.31
CA THR A 165 -9.96 -10.65 -8.67
C THR A 165 -10.80 -11.49 -9.65
N PRO A 166 -10.72 -12.84 -9.69
CA PRO A 166 -11.57 -13.63 -10.58
C PRO A 166 -13.07 -13.46 -10.32
N VAL A 167 -13.46 -13.32 -9.05
CA VAL A 167 -14.86 -13.11 -8.65
C VAL A 167 -15.34 -11.72 -9.10
N ALA A 168 -14.52 -10.69 -8.89
CA ALA A 168 -14.83 -9.34 -9.33
C ALA A 168 -14.98 -9.24 -10.86
N VAL A 169 -14.07 -9.88 -11.61
CA VAL A 169 -14.15 -9.95 -13.08
C VAL A 169 -15.41 -10.67 -13.55
N ALA A 170 -15.78 -11.79 -12.93
CA ALA A 170 -17.00 -12.52 -13.30
C ALA A 170 -18.27 -11.67 -13.05
N ALA A 171 -18.31 -10.93 -11.94
CA ALA A 171 -19.41 -10.04 -11.62
C ALA A 171 -19.49 -8.85 -12.61
N ASP A 172 -18.35 -8.26 -12.95
CA ASP A 172 -18.23 -7.20 -13.95
C ASP A 172 -18.76 -7.64 -15.32
N VAL A 173 -18.35 -8.82 -15.79
CA VAL A 173 -18.83 -9.42 -17.05
C VAL A 173 -20.33 -9.69 -17.00
N THR A 174 -20.85 -10.16 -15.87
CA THR A 174 -22.29 -10.44 -15.70
C THR A 174 -23.12 -9.16 -15.84
N VAL A 175 -22.67 -8.05 -15.25
CA VAL A 175 -23.35 -6.74 -15.36
C VAL A 175 -23.38 -6.27 -16.80
N VAL A 176 -22.25 -6.39 -17.53
CA VAL A 176 -22.18 -6.03 -18.96
C VAL A 176 -23.11 -6.90 -19.79
N ALA A 177 -23.08 -8.23 -19.59
CA ALA A 177 -23.94 -9.16 -20.32
C ALA A 177 -25.43 -8.90 -20.08
N LEU A 178 -25.82 -8.61 -18.84
CA LEU A 178 -27.20 -8.25 -18.50
C LEU A 178 -27.64 -6.97 -19.23
N TRP A 179 -26.80 -5.93 -19.23
CA TRP A 179 -27.06 -4.68 -19.94
C TRP A 179 -27.22 -4.90 -21.43
N CYS A 180 -26.30 -5.64 -22.06
CA CYS A 180 -26.40 -5.99 -23.47
C CYS A 180 -27.67 -6.79 -23.78
N GLY A 181 -28.06 -7.72 -22.90
CA GLY A 181 -29.29 -8.50 -23.03
C GLY A 181 -30.55 -7.63 -22.98
N VAL A 182 -30.65 -6.70 -22.03
CA VAL A 182 -31.78 -5.75 -21.92
C VAL A 182 -31.89 -4.88 -23.18
N VAL A 183 -30.77 -4.34 -23.66
CA VAL A 183 -30.74 -3.53 -24.88
C VAL A 183 -31.16 -4.37 -26.10
N ALA A 184 -30.67 -5.59 -26.23
CA ALA A 184 -31.03 -6.49 -27.33
C ALA A 184 -32.53 -6.82 -27.32
N ILE A 185 -33.12 -7.10 -26.16
CA ILE A 185 -34.57 -7.34 -26.01
C ILE A 185 -35.36 -6.08 -26.39
N TYR A 186 -34.94 -4.92 -25.91
CA TYR A 186 -35.62 -3.65 -26.18
C TYR A 186 -35.62 -3.30 -27.68
N VAL A 187 -34.47 -3.46 -28.35
CA VAL A 187 -34.36 -3.26 -29.81
C VAL A 187 -35.19 -4.29 -30.57
N TYR A 188 -35.17 -5.55 -30.15
CA TYR A 188 -35.98 -6.60 -30.77
C TYR A 188 -37.50 -6.32 -30.64
N ALA A 189 -37.93 -5.72 -29.54
CA ALA A 189 -39.31 -5.31 -29.30
C ALA A 189 -39.73 -4.04 -30.08
N GLY A 190 -38.85 -3.45 -30.90
CA GLY A 190 -39.14 -2.26 -31.71
C GLY A 190 -38.87 -0.94 -30.99
N GLY A 191 -38.17 -0.96 -29.86
CA GLY A 191 -37.76 0.25 -29.16
C GLY A 191 -36.75 1.08 -29.97
N PRO A 192 -36.87 2.43 -30.01
CA PRO A 192 -35.87 3.28 -30.62
C PRO A 192 -34.56 3.23 -29.82
N VAL A 193 -33.43 2.99 -30.48
CA VAL A 193 -32.12 3.00 -29.81
C VAL A 193 -31.93 4.36 -29.11
N PRO A 194 -31.69 4.40 -27.78
CA PRO A 194 -31.41 5.65 -27.10
C PRO A 194 -30.07 6.19 -27.62
N LEU A 195 -30.14 7.12 -28.56
CA LEU A 195 -29.01 7.95 -28.94
C LEU A 195 -28.81 8.94 -27.79
N GLY A 196 -27.70 8.79 -27.05
CA GLY A 196 -27.36 9.65 -25.92
C GLY A 196 -27.52 11.12 -26.27
N GLY A 197 -28.28 11.85 -25.44
CA GLY A 197 -28.45 13.29 -25.55
C GLY A 197 -27.13 14.02 -25.30
N ARG A 198 -26.92 15.08 -26.08
CA ARG A 198 -25.85 16.07 -25.90
C ARG A 198 -25.89 16.72 -24.53
#